data_AF-A0A1E1J588-F1
#
_entry.id   AF-A0A1E1J588-F1
#
_cell.length_a   1.000
_cell.length_b   1.000
_cell.length_c   1.000
_cell.angle_alpha   90.00
_cell.angle_beta   90.00
_cell.angle_gamma   90.00
#
_symmetry.space_group_name_H-M   'P 1'
#
loop_
_entity.id
_entity.type
_entity.pdbx_description
1 polymer ?
#
loop_
_entity_poly.entity_id
_entity_poly.type
_entity_poly.pdbx_seq_one_letter_code
_entity_poly.pdbx_strand_id
1 'polypeptide(L)'
;MRSRRTASGAAEGPVGDAAANAPHRLRSPSPPSASSSLLHSASLFGARKESDSSNADVCDAYAIRLRNEAVDAVRYRRSYWHVHCSPSILVALLIWVTIGLVVYTKLDSFHLRNGAAPTTSSAETVHSQLPDGCLDHHCLKDGGSELFGAVLGAHNGVFAYSNCNSNTCISHLEHQMEIPLPPGSRTTLDAPHATTRLMKTGMKWQCVEYARRYWMLHGKPTPALFGTVVGAADIWHFIHSVTLLDNKTTAPLLKFQNGAKLGYGGNAPRVGDLLIYPRDTLGNFPFGHVAVVVGVEMPANAEANNSYTDAEMAAAQLRQRRGLVYIAEQNWDSVPWPKPYHNYSRSLPLVVLESPEGQPLQYTIEDSFHGVQGWARYDDVP
;
A
#
# COMPACT_ATOMS: atom_id res chain seq x y z
N MET A 1 51.58 -2.72 -23.36
CA MET A 1 52.86 -2.11 -23.80
C MET A 1 53.21 -0.97 -22.86
N ARG A 2 54.37 -1.06 -22.17
CA ARG A 2 55.10 -0.03 -21.35
C ARG A 2 54.29 0.65 -20.22
N SER A 3 54.77 0.89 -19.00
CA SER A 3 56.05 0.64 -18.31
C SER A 3 55.93 1.20 -16.86
N ARG A 4 56.35 0.42 -15.83
CA ARG A 4 57.11 0.75 -14.56
C ARG A 4 56.72 2.00 -13.74
N ARG A 5 56.76 2.08 -12.39
CA ARG A 5 57.53 1.49 -11.25
C ARG A 5 56.82 2.00 -9.94
N THR A 6 56.46 1.19 -8.93
CA THR A 6 57.13 0.86 -7.63
C THR A 6 57.72 1.99 -6.76
N ALA A 7 57.33 2.00 -5.47
CA ALA A 7 58.15 2.09 -4.21
C ALA A 7 57.31 2.73 -3.08
N SER A 8 56.88 2.03 -2.03
CA SER A 8 57.59 1.63 -0.79
C SER A 8 58.01 2.80 0.11
N GLY A 9 57.50 2.82 1.34
CA GLY A 9 58.01 3.63 2.45
C GLY A 9 57.51 3.08 3.78
N ALA A 10 58.42 2.51 4.56
CA ALA A 10 58.23 1.95 5.90
C ALA A 10 58.89 2.86 6.96
N ALA A 11 58.36 2.84 8.19
CA ALA A 11 59.01 3.19 9.47
C ALA A 11 58.04 2.68 10.57
N GLU A 12 58.31 1.69 11.43
CA GLU A 12 59.27 1.61 12.56
C GLU A 12 59.29 2.89 13.42
N GLY A 13 59.04 2.93 14.74
CA GLY A 13 58.85 1.93 15.80
C GLY A 13 58.32 2.63 17.09
N PRO A 14 58.79 2.32 18.31
CA PRO A 14 58.08 1.47 19.28
C PRO A 14 57.91 2.04 20.72
N VAL A 15 57.38 1.18 21.61
CA VAL A 15 57.63 1.02 23.08
C VAL A 15 56.56 1.50 24.07
N GLY A 16 56.20 0.60 25.00
CA GLY A 16 55.66 0.89 26.34
C GLY A 16 54.46 0.01 26.72
N ASP A 17 54.62 -1.29 26.98
CA ASP A 17 54.89 -1.94 28.28
C ASP A 17 53.80 -1.88 29.36
N ALA A 18 53.58 -3.07 29.95
CA ALA A 18 53.06 -3.39 31.29
C ALA A 18 51.53 -3.23 31.54
N ALA A 19 50.83 -4.12 32.23
CA ALA A 19 51.19 -5.35 32.93
C ALA A 19 49.95 -6.23 33.22
N ALA A 20 50.26 -7.49 33.51
CA ALA A 20 49.45 -8.54 34.10
C ALA A 20 48.38 -8.11 35.14
N ASN A 21 47.24 -8.81 35.11
CA ASN A 21 46.78 -9.58 36.28
C ASN A 21 45.61 -10.51 35.92
N ALA A 22 45.80 -11.79 36.23
CA ALA A 22 44.77 -12.81 36.44
C ALA A 22 44.85 -13.24 37.92
N PRO A 23 44.06 -14.21 38.42
CA PRO A 23 42.63 -14.50 38.24
C PRO A 23 41.91 -14.49 39.61
N HIS A 24 40.57 -14.38 39.65
CA HIS A 24 39.83 -14.86 40.82
C HIS A 24 38.56 -15.62 40.45
N ARG A 25 38.68 -16.93 40.70
CA ARG A 25 37.67 -17.97 40.74
C ARG A 25 36.86 -17.76 42.03
N LEU A 26 35.55 -17.55 41.93
CA LEU A 26 34.64 -17.76 43.05
C LEU A 26 33.44 -18.59 42.56
N ARG A 27 33.04 -19.47 43.46
CA ARG A 27 32.30 -20.70 43.27
C ARG A 27 31.00 -20.57 44.08
N SER A 28 29.95 -21.25 43.59
CA SER A 28 28.77 -21.71 44.34
C SER A 28 27.59 -20.71 44.45
N PRO A 29 26.36 -21.16 44.78
CA PRO A 29 25.75 -22.48 44.59
C PRO A 29 24.37 -22.45 43.91
N SER A 30 23.98 -23.58 43.32
CA SER A 30 22.60 -23.95 42.99
C SER A 30 21.81 -24.37 44.25
N PRO A 31 20.47 -24.25 44.21
CA PRO A 31 19.59 -25.17 44.95
C PRO A 31 18.42 -25.65 44.04
N PRO A 32 17.49 -26.50 44.49
CA PRO A 32 17.44 -27.88 44.04
C PRO A 32 16.23 -28.22 43.18
N SER A 33 16.36 -29.33 42.45
CA SER A 33 15.27 -30.14 41.91
C SER A 33 14.36 -30.65 43.02
N ALA A 34 13.06 -30.36 42.93
CA ALA A 34 12.02 -31.07 43.64
C ALA A 34 11.17 -31.85 42.63
N SER A 35 11.32 -33.18 42.69
CA SER A 35 10.47 -34.17 42.07
C SER A 35 9.20 -34.33 42.93
N SER A 36 8.03 -34.26 42.33
CA SER A 36 6.82 -34.90 42.89
C SER A 36 6.02 -35.54 41.76
N SER A 37 6.06 -36.86 41.79
CA SER A 37 5.21 -37.82 41.10
C SER A 37 3.79 -37.87 41.67
N LEU A 38 2.93 -38.65 40.99
CA LEU A 38 1.56 -39.10 41.34
C LEU A 38 0.44 -38.22 40.77
N LEU A 39 -0.69 -38.73 40.27
CA LEU A 39 -1.15 -39.99 39.68
C LEU A 39 -2.60 -39.67 39.22
N HIS A 40 -3.06 -40.30 38.14
CA HIS A 40 -4.47 -40.61 37.84
C HIS A 40 -5.47 -39.47 37.62
N SER A 41 -5.96 -39.34 36.38
CA SER A 41 -7.31 -39.83 36.07
C SER A 41 -7.58 -39.80 34.57
N ALA A 42 -7.98 -40.95 34.05
CA ALA A 42 -8.56 -41.11 32.74
C ALA A 42 -10.07 -40.89 32.84
N SER A 43 -10.60 -39.99 32.02
CA SER A 43 -12.00 -39.97 31.58
C SER A 43 -12.04 -39.21 30.25
N LEU A 44 -12.09 -39.88 29.09
CA LEU A 44 -13.34 -40.21 28.40
C LEU A 44 -14.37 -39.07 28.47
N PHE A 45 -14.19 -38.04 27.63
CA PHE A 45 -15.30 -37.29 27.06
C PHE A 45 -15.04 -37.04 25.58
N GLY A 46 -16.05 -37.36 24.79
CA GLY A 46 -15.97 -37.52 23.34
C GLY A 46 -15.59 -36.23 22.60
N ALA A 47 -14.84 -36.45 21.53
CA ALA A 47 -14.63 -35.51 20.45
C ALA A 47 -15.97 -34.97 19.95
N ARG A 48 -16.34 -33.77 20.38
CA ARG A 48 -17.25 -32.91 19.64
C ARG A 48 -16.37 -32.01 18.80
N LYS A 49 -16.20 -32.40 17.54
CA LYS A 49 -15.56 -31.64 16.48
C LYS A 49 -16.39 -30.35 16.31
N GLU A 50 -15.99 -29.28 16.99
CA GLU A 50 -16.46 -27.94 16.66
C GLU A 50 -15.95 -27.65 15.25
N SER A 51 -16.91 -27.64 14.33
CA SER A 51 -16.74 -27.16 12.97
C SER A 51 -16.38 -25.69 13.08
N ASP A 52 -15.10 -25.36 12.95
CA ASP A 52 -14.64 -24.01 12.64
C ASP A 52 -15.40 -23.54 11.39
N SER A 53 -16.49 -22.82 11.59
CA SER A 53 -17.15 -22.14 10.50
C SER A 53 -16.14 -21.14 9.98
N SER A 54 -15.80 -21.26 8.70
CA SER A 54 -14.88 -20.37 8.03
C SER A 54 -15.28 -18.92 8.31
N ASN A 55 -14.32 -18.00 8.41
CA ASN A 55 -14.63 -16.56 8.46
C ASN A 55 -15.56 -16.12 7.30
N ALA A 56 -15.65 -16.91 6.22
CA ALA A 56 -16.65 -16.75 5.17
C ALA A 56 -18.10 -17.00 5.64
N ASP A 57 -18.34 -18.01 6.48
CA ASP A 57 -19.68 -18.34 7.01
C ASP A 57 -20.20 -17.24 7.94
N VAL A 58 -19.29 -16.59 8.68
CA VAL A 58 -19.59 -15.44 9.55
C VAL A 58 -19.95 -14.21 8.71
N CYS A 59 -19.21 -13.96 7.62
CA CYS A 59 -19.51 -12.87 6.68
C CYS A 59 -20.81 -13.09 5.91
N ASP A 60 -21.10 -14.32 5.48
CA ASP A 60 -22.34 -14.68 4.79
C ASP A 60 -23.55 -14.59 5.72
N ALA A 61 -23.44 -15.04 6.98
CA ALA A 61 -24.48 -14.88 7.98
C ALA A 61 -24.79 -13.40 8.26
N TYR A 62 -23.75 -12.55 8.30
CA TYR A 62 -23.91 -11.11 8.48
C TYR A 62 -24.58 -10.44 7.27
N ALA A 63 -24.21 -10.81 6.05
CA ALA A 63 -24.81 -10.30 4.82
C ALA A 63 -26.29 -10.71 4.69
N ILE A 64 -26.64 -11.96 5.02
CA ILE A 64 -28.03 -12.44 5.04
C ILE A 64 -28.86 -11.68 6.08
N ARG A 65 -28.30 -11.41 7.26
CA ARG A 65 -28.97 -10.64 8.31
C ARG A 65 -29.27 -9.21 7.86
N LEU A 66 -28.31 -8.50 7.28
CA LEU A 66 -28.51 -7.14 6.76
C LEU A 66 -29.59 -7.08 5.66
N ARG A 67 -29.63 -8.11 4.80
CA ARG A 67 -30.67 -8.21 3.76
C ARG A 67 -32.07 -8.40 4.36
N ASN A 68 -32.21 -9.20 5.41
CA ASN A 68 -33.49 -9.41 6.09
C ASN A 68 -33.94 -8.16 6.85
N GLU A 69 -33.03 -7.47 7.54
CA GLU A 69 -33.31 -6.20 8.22
C GLU A 69 -33.76 -5.12 7.21
N ALA A 70 -33.16 -5.06 6.02
CA ALA A 70 -33.58 -4.15 4.94
C ALA A 70 -34.97 -4.49 4.38
N VAL A 71 -35.30 -5.77 4.25
CA VAL A 71 -36.63 -6.22 3.78
C VAL A 71 -37.72 -5.95 4.83
N ASP A 72 -37.41 -6.12 6.12
CA ASP A 72 -38.34 -5.85 7.20
C ASP A 72 -38.57 -4.35 7.43
N ALA A 73 -37.55 -3.51 7.20
CA ALA A 73 -37.70 -2.04 7.20
C ALA A 73 -38.68 -1.54 6.12
N VAL A 74 -38.76 -2.22 4.98
CA VAL A 74 -39.72 -1.91 3.91
C VAL A 74 -41.12 -2.45 4.25
N ARG A 75 -41.20 -3.60 4.93
CA ARG A 75 -42.47 -4.27 5.25
C ARG A 75 -43.21 -3.63 6.44
N TYR A 76 -42.51 -2.91 7.32
CA TYR A 76 -43.10 -2.22 8.48
C TYR A 76 -43.60 -0.78 8.24
N ARG A 77 -43.52 -0.24 7.01
CA ARG A 77 -44.30 0.97 6.65
C ARG A 77 -45.76 0.59 6.43
N ARG A 78 -46.48 0.32 7.53
CA ARG A 78 -47.92 0.10 7.51
C ARG A 78 -48.65 1.43 7.35
N SER A 79 -49.47 1.49 6.30
CA SER A 79 -50.41 2.53 5.95
C SER A 79 -51.34 2.90 7.11
N TYR A 80 -51.18 4.10 7.65
CA TYR A 80 -52.22 4.80 8.40
C TYR A 80 -52.45 6.15 7.73
N TRP A 81 -53.39 6.19 6.79
CA TRP A 81 -54.02 7.42 6.34
C TRP A 81 -55.53 7.26 6.44
N HIS A 82 -56.05 7.47 7.65
CA HIS A 82 -57.40 7.99 7.79
C HIS A 82 -57.30 9.52 7.69
N VAL A 83 -57.71 10.06 6.55
CA VAL A 83 -57.70 11.49 6.28
C VAL A 83 -58.87 12.12 7.03
N HIS A 84 -58.59 12.64 8.22
CA HIS A 84 -59.35 13.78 8.73
C HIS A 84 -58.74 15.03 8.08
N CYS A 85 -59.55 15.75 7.28
CA CYS A 85 -59.17 17.04 6.70
C CYS A 85 -58.96 18.05 7.83
N SER A 86 -57.78 18.03 8.45
CA SER A 86 -57.33 19.07 9.35
C SER A 86 -56.89 20.28 8.52
N PRO A 87 -57.26 21.52 8.89
CA PRO A 87 -56.84 22.73 8.20
C PRO A 87 -55.30 22.87 8.09
N SER A 88 -54.53 22.12 8.90
CA SER A 88 -53.07 22.02 8.79
C SER A 88 -52.59 21.37 7.49
N ILE A 89 -53.37 20.47 6.87
CA ILE A 89 -53.02 19.85 5.59
C ILE A 89 -53.08 20.87 4.46
N LEU A 90 -54.08 21.77 4.48
CA LEU A 90 -54.20 22.84 3.50
C LEU A 90 -53.04 23.84 3.61
N VAL A 91 -52.61 24.16 4.84
CA VAL A 91 -51.43 25.00 5.08
C VAL A 91 -50.16 24.32 4.58
N ALA A 92 -49.99 23.02 4.86
CA ALA A 92 -48.85 22.26 4.35
C ALA A 92 -48.81 22.21 2.82
N LEU A 93 -49.96 22.01 2.17
CA LEU A 93 -50.07 22.02 0.71
C LEU A 93 -49.76 23.40 0.12
N LEU A 94 -50.22 24.48 0.75
CA LEU A 94 -49.86 25.85 0.35
C LEU A 94 -48.36 26.11 0.47
N ILE A 95 -47.72 25.64 1.56
CA ILE A 95 -46.27 25.73 1.73
C ILE A 95 -45.56 24.97 0.62
N TRP A 96 -45.96 23.73 0.33
CA TRP A 96 -45.37 22.94 -0.76
C TRP A 96 -45.58 23.57 -2.14
N VAL A 97 -46.74 24.15 -2.41
CA VAL A 97 -47.01 24.90 -3.65
C VAL A 97 -46.11 26.12 -3.75
N THR A 98 -45.93 26.89 -2.67
CA THR A 98 -45.03 28.05 -2.68
C THR A 98 -43.56 27.66 -2.87
N ILE A 99 -43.09 26.59 -2.22
CA ILE A 99 -41.74 26.04 -2.44
C ILE A 99 -41.60 25.59 -3.90
N GLY A 100 -42.58 24.86 -4.43
CA GLY A 100 -42.62 24.45 -5.83
C GLY A 100 -42.57 25.63 -6.80
N LEU A 101 -43.31 26.71 -6.51
CA LEU A 101 -43.31 27.93 -7.33
C LEU A 101 -41.97 28.67 -7.28
N VAL A 102 -41.33 28.74 -6.11
CA VAL A 102 -39.99 29.34 -5.94
C VAL A 102 -38.93 28.53 -6.68
N VAL A 103 -38.99 27.20 -6.60
CA VAL A 103 -38.09 26.31 -7.34
C VAL A 103 -38.34 26.42 -8.85
N TYR A 104 -39.61 26.44 -9.28
CA TYR A 104 -39.98 26.59 -10.69
C TYR A 104 -39.51 27.93 -11.26
N THR A 105 -39.76 29.05 -10.57
CA THR A 105 -39.31 30.38 -11.02
C THR A 105 -37.78 30.51 -11.01
N LYS A 106 -37.08 29.86 -10.07
CA LYS A 106 -35.61 29.77 -10.09
C LYS A 106 -35.11 28.95 -11.28
N LEU A 107 -35.72 27.79 -11.57
CA LEU A 107 -35.35 26.94 -12.71
C LEU A 107 -35.67 27.61 -14.05
N ASP A 108 -36.80 28.31 -14.16
CA ASP A 108 -37.18 29.04 -15.37
C ASP A 108 -36.28 30.27 -15.61
N SER A 109 -35.83 30.92 -14.53
CA SER A 109 -34.79 31.96 -14.58
C SER A 109 -33.42 31.43 -15.04
N PHE A 110 -33.16 30.12 -14.88
CA PHE A 110 -31.98 29.46 -15.47
C PHE A 110 -32.17 29.14 -16.96
N HIS A 111 -33.41 28.94 -17.43
CA HIS A 111 -33.69 28.66 -18.84
C HIS A 111 -33.77 29.90 -19.73
N LEU A 112 -34.16 31.07 -19.20
CA LEU A 112 -34.17 32.33 -19.96
C LEU A 112 -32.79 32.99 -20.11
N ARG A 113 -31.74 32.40 -19.51
CA ARG A 113 -30.36 32.85 -19.66
C ARG A 113 -29.46 31.69 -20.08
N ASN A 114 -29.72 31.09 -21.25
CA ASN A 114 -28.71 30.42 -22.08
C ASN A 114 -29.28 30.03 -23.45
N GLY A 115 -29.10 30.92 -24.43
CA GLY A 115 -28.88 30.53 -25.83
C GLY A 115 -27.44 30.02 -25.98
N ALA A 116 -27.13 28.90 -25.33
CA ALA A 116 -25.95 28.09 -25.56
C ALA A 116 -26.25 26.71 -24.97
N ALA A 117 -26.38 25.73 -25.84
CA ALA A 117 -26.59 24.33 -25.46
C ALA A 117 -25.51 23.91 -24.43
N PRO A 118 -25.87 23.16 -23.38
CA PRO A 118 -24.88 22.54 -22.54
C PRO A 118 -24.17 21.49 -23.39
N THR A 119 -22.96 21.82 -23.84
CA THR A 119 -22.04 20.86 -24.44
C THR A 119 -21.81 19.75 -23.42
N THR A 120 -22.30 18.56 -23.74
CA THR A 120 -21.80 17.28 -23.23
C THR A 120 -20.31 17.17 -23.58
N SER A 121 -19.44 17.83 -22.81
CA SER A 121 -18.00 18.02 -23.11
C SER A 121 -17.05 17.35 -22.11
N SER A 122 -17.40 16.20 -21.53
CA SER A 122 -16.53 15.58 -20.52
C SER A 122 -15.91 14.24 -20.93
N ALA A 123 -16.50 13.49 -21.87
CA ALA A 123 -15.93 12.21 -22.31
C ALA A 123 -15.14 12.34 -23.63
N GLU A 124 -15.63 13.14 -24.58
CA GLU A 124 -15.03 13.27 -25.92
C GLU A 124 -13.69 14.02 -25.90
N THR A 125 -13.53 14.97 -24.96
CA THR A 125 -12.32 15.77 -24.79
C THR A 125 -11.12 14.96 -24.30
N VAL A 126 -11.32 13.96 -23.44
CA VAL A 126 -10.19 13.17 -22.92
C VAL A 126 -9.63 12.23 -23.98
N HIS A 127 -10.49 11.56 -24.75
CA HIS A 127 -10.05 10.69 -25.84
C HIS A 127 -9.26 11.44 -26.91
N SER A 128 -9.67 12.67 -27.25
CA SER A 128 -8.97 13.50 -28.24
C SER A 128 -7.56 13.95 -27.81
N GLN A 129 -7.24 13.86 -26.52
CA GLN A 129 -5.94 14.27 -25.96
C GLN A 129 -4.98 13.09 -25.75
N LEU A 130 -5.45 11.85 -25.88
CA LEU A 130 -4.60 10.68 -25.73
C LEU A 130 -3.74 10.50 -26.99
N PRO A 131 -2.45 10.16 -26.84
CA PRO A 131 -1.63 9.77 -27.98
C PRO A 131 -2.12 8.44 -28.56
N ASP A 132 -1.80 8.17 -29.83
CA ASP A 132 -2.28 7.00 -30.57
C ASP A 132 -2.06 5.68 -29.81
N GLY A 133 -0.89 5.50 -29.20
CA GLY A 133 -0.56 4.29 -28.43
C GLY A 133 -1.44 4.05 -27.19
N CYS A 134 -2.19 5.06 -26.74
CA CYS A 134 -3.14 4.97 -25.63
C CYS A 134 -4.61 4.86 -26.06
N LEU A 135 -4.91 4.88 -27.37
CA LEU A 135 -6.27 4.75 -27.88
C LEU A 135 -6.73 3.29 -27.85
N ASP A 136 -8.03 3.07 -27.64
CA ASP A 136 -8.63 1.75 -27.36
C ASP A 136 -8.22 0.63 -28.34
N HIS A 137 -8.14 0.97 -29.62
CA HIS A 137 -7.81 0.01 -30.67
C HIS A 137 -6.34 -0.43 -30.65
N HIS A 138 -5.45 0.35 -30.05
CA HIS A 138 -4.05 -0.02 -29.81
C HIS A 138 -3.90 -0.80 -28.51
N CYS A 139 -4.64 -0.42 -27.46
CA CYS A 139 -4.56 -1.06 -26.15
C CYS A 139 -4.72 -2.57 -26.21
N LEU A 140 -5.78 -3.05 -26.85
CA LEU A 140 -6.08 -4.48 -26.92
C LEU A 140 -5.18 -5.24 -27.90
N LYS A 141 -4.59 -4.54 -28.89
CA LYS A 141 -3.69 -5.15 -29.88
C LYS A 141 -2.29 -5.35 -29.34
N ASP A 142 -1.81 -4.44 -28.50
CA ASP A 142 -0.45 -4.42 -27.97
C ASP A 142 -0.32 -5.16 -26.63
N GLY A 143 -1.23 -6.10 -26.35
CA GLY A 143 -1.20 -6.95 -25.16
C GLY A 143 -1.88 -6.35 -23.91
N GLY A 144 -2.54 -5.20 -24.05
CA GLY A 144 -3.40 -4.67 -22.99
C GLY A 144 -4.69 -5.47 -22.83
N SER A 145 -5.16 -5.58 -21.58
CA SER A 145 -6.39 -6.29 -21.23
C SER A 145 -7.57 -5.34 -20.99
N GLU A 146 -7.30 -4.12 -20.54
CA GLU A 146 -8.32 -3.11 -20.23
C GLU A 146 -7.98 -1.76 -20.86
N LEU A 147 -9.02 -1.01 -21.26
CA LEU A 147 -8.88 0.31 -21.89
C LEU A 147 -8.21 1.32 -20.96
N PHE A 148 -7.56 2.35 -21.53
CA PHE A 148 -6.93 3.41 -20.76
C PHE A 148 -7.93 4.05 -19.77
N GLY A 149 -7.57 4.08 -18.48
CA GLY A 149 -8.42 4.65 -17.43
C GLY A 149 -9.50 3.71 -16.88
N ALA A 150 -9.63 2.48 -17.37
CA ALA A 150 -10.45 1.47 -16.72
C ALA A 150 -9.95 1.17 -15.30
N VAL A 151 -10.86 0.94 -14.35
CA VAL A 151 -10.50 0.60 -12.97
C VAL A 151 -10.05 -0.86 -12.90
N LEU A 152 -8.83 -1.09 -12.42
CA LEU A 152 -8.25 -2.43 -12.27
C LEU A 152 -8.52 -3.03 -10.88
N GLY A 153 -8.53 -2.18 -9.85
CA GLY A 153 -8.72 -2.57 -8.46
C GLY A 153 -8.59 -1.38 -7.53
N ALA A 154 -8.69 -1.62 -6.23
CA ALA A 154 -8.54 -0.58 -5.21
C ALA A 154 -7.98 -1.13 -3.90
N HIS A 155 -7.00 -0.45 -3.33
CA HIS A 155 -6.50 -0.74 -2.00
C HIS A 155 -6.78 0.43 -1.06
N ASN A 156 -7.46 0.19 0.06
CA ASN A 156 -7.89 1.23 1.01
C ASN A 156 -8.64 2.41 0.36
N GLY A 157 -9.37 2.17 -0.73
CA GLY A 157 -10.08 3.23 -1.47
C GLY A 157 -9.23 3.97 -2.51
N VAL A 158 -7.95 3.61 -2.69
CA VAL A 158 -7.09 4.15 -3.75
C VAL A 158 -7.20 3.27 -4.99
N PHE A 159 -7.95 3.75 -5.97
CA PHE A 159 -8.16 3.05 -7.25
C PHE A 159 -6.89 3.00 -8.10
N ALA A 160 -6.62 1.85 -8.68
CA ALA A 160 -5.65 1.69 -9.75
C ALA A 160 -6.37 1.70 -11.11
N TYR A 161 -5.78 2.41 -12.06
CA TYR A 161 -6.32 2.56 -13.40
C TYR A 161 -5.39 1.92 -14.43
N SER A 162 -5.98 1.38 -15.48
CA SER A 162 -5.25 0.84 -16.63
C SER A 162 -4.48 1.95 -17.33
N ASN A 163 -3.19 1.74 -17.54
CA ASN A 163 -2.39 2.54 -18.48
C ASN A 163 -2.44 1.95 -19.90
N CYS A 164 -3.44 1.11 -20.21
CA CYS A 164 -3.61 0.46 -21.51
C CYS A 164 -2.51 -0.58 -21.80
N ASN A 165 -1.26 -0.17 -21.98
CA ASN A 165 -0.09 -1.03 -22.03
C ASN A 165 1.14 -0.29 -21.46
N SER A 166 2.20 -1.02 -21.09
CA SER A 166 3.41 -0.44 -20.50
C SER A 166 4.42 0.09 -21.52
N ASN A 167 4.29 -0.27 -22.80
CA ASN A 167 5.37 -0.14 -23.78
C ASN A 167 5.18 1.04 -24.74
N THR A 168 3.95 1.28 -25.20
CA THR A 168 3.61 2.27 -26.23
C THR A 168 2.71 3.40 -25.71
N CYS A 169 2.05 3.21 -24.56
CA CYS A 169 1.15 4.22 -23.99
C CYS A 169 1.81 5.10 -22.90
N ILE A 170 2.12 6.35 -23.25
CA ILE A 170 2.53 7.41 -22.32
C ILE A 170 1.61 8.62 -22.55
N SER A 171 0.60 8.83 -21.71
CA SER A 171 -0.48 9.78 -22.04
C SER A 171 -0.08 11.26 -22.04
N HIS A 172 0.97 11.64 -21.30
CA HIS A 172 1.32 13.03 -20.99
C HIS A 172 0.21 13.84 -20.28
N LEU A 173 -0.89 13.20 -19.87
CA LEU A 173 -1.99 13.84 -19.15
C LEU A 173 -1.72 13.79 -17.65
N GLU A 174 -1.76 14.94 -16.99
CA GLU A 174 -1.62 15.01 -15.54
C GLU A 174 -2.92 14.55 -14.84
N HIS A 175 -2.78 13.79 -13.76
CA HIS A 175 -3.83 13.56 -12.79
C HIS A 175 -3.75 14.58 -11.66
N GLN A 176 -4.90 15.11 -11.30
CA GLN A 176 -5.08 16.04 -10.20
C GLN A 176 -6.25 15.56 -9.35
N MET A 177 -6.13 15.73 -8.04
CA MET A 177 -7.21 15.44 -7.13
C MET A 177 -7.26 16.44 -5.99
N GLU A 178 -8.45 16.61 -5.43
CA GLU A 178 -8.64 17.38 -4.21
C GLU A 178 -8.18 16.57 -2.99
N ILE A 179 -7.23 17.13 -2.26
CA ILE A 179 -6.67 16.53 -1.06
C ILE A 179 -7.16 17.31 0.15
N PRO A 180 -7.78 16.66 1.16
CA PRO A 180 -8.18 17.32 2.39
C PRO A 180 -6.99 18.00 3.07
N LEU A 181 -7.18 19.26 3.45
CA LEU A 181 -6.16 20.02 4.18
C LEU A 181 -6.25 19.71 5.68
N PRO A 182 -5.16 19.26 6.32
CA PRO A 182 -5.11 19.21 7.78
C PRO A 182 -5.42 20.58 8.41
N PRO A 183 -6.06 20.64 9.59
CA PRO A 183 -6.24 21.89 10.30
C PRO A 183 -4.91 22.65 10.46
N GLY A 184 -4.84 23.90 10.01
CA GLY A 184 -3.62 24.72 10.12
C GLY A 184 -2.56 24.54 9.02
N SER A 185 -2.79 23.67 8.02
CA SER A 185 -1.92 23.47 6.85
C SER A 185 -2.19 24.43 5.68
N ARG A 186 -3.14 25.36 5.86
CA ARG A 186 -3.50 26.34 4.84
C ARG A 186 -2.31 27.26 4.54
N THR A 187 -2.10 27.51 3.27
CA THR A 187 -1.11 28.41 2.71
C THR A 187 -1.80 29.66 2.16
N THR A 188 -1.02 30.67 1.82
CA THR A 188 -1.52 31.89 1.15
C THR A 188 -2.05 31.64 -0.26
N LEU A 189 -1.74 30.48 -0.86
CA LEU A 189 -2.25 30.07 -2.17
C LEU A 189 -3.64 29.44 -2.10
N ASP A 190 -4.09 29.00 -0.91
CA ASP A 190 -5.39 28.37 -0.75
C ASP A 190 -6.50 29.42 -0.63
N ALA A 191 -7.67 29.14 -1.22
CA ALA A 191 -8.82 30.03 -1.12
C ALA A 191 -9.24 30.26 0.35
N PRO A 192 -9.85 31.42 0.68
CA PRO A 192 -10.51 31.64 1.96
C PRO A 192 -11.50 30.50 2.24
N HIS A 193 -11.31 29.78 3.35
CA HIS A 193 -12.12 28.62 3.77
C HIS A 193 -11.95 27.33 2.95
N ALA A 194 -10.90 27.21 2.13
CA ALA A 194 -10.59 25.95 1.47
C ALA A 194 -10.39 24.82 2.50
N THR A 195 -11.15 23.74 2.34
CA THR A 195 -11.03 22.49 3.10
C THR A 195 -10.24 21.43 2.33
N THR A 196 -10.01 21.65 1.04
CA THR A 196 -9.22 20.81 0.14
C THR A 196 -8.22 21.66 -0.66
N ARG A 197 -7.18 21.01 -1.18
CA ARG A 197 -6.23 21.59 -2.14
C ARG A 197 -6.14 20.69 -3.36
N LEU A 198 -6.25 21.28 -4.54
CA LEU A 198 -6.03 20.56 -5.79
C LEU A 198 -4.53 20.27 -5.94
N MET A 199 -4.16 19.00 -5.94
CA MET A 199 -2.77 18.56 -6.02
C MET A 199 -2.55 17.65 -7.22
N LYS A 200 -1.42 17.83 -7.91
CA LYS A 200 -0.96 16.93 -8.97
C LYS A 200 -0.38 15.66 -8.36
N THR A 201 -0.87 14.50 -8.78
CA THR A 201 -0.34 13.21 -8.34
C THR A 201 0.62 12.61 -9.35
N GLY A 202 0.58 13.03 -10.62
CA GLY A 202 1.48 12.63 -11.69
C GLY A 202 0.76 12.28 -12.98
N MET A 203 1.48 11.72 -13.95
CA MET A 203 0.93 11.38 -15.25
C MET A 203 0.00 10.16 -15.20
N LYS A 204 -1.17 10.28 -15.83
CA LYS A 204 -2.13 9.19 -16.01
C LYS A 204 -1.55 8.08 -16.91
N TRP A 205 -1.59 6.81 -16.58
CA TRP A 205 -1.81 6.19 -15.27
C TRP A 205 -0.53 5.46 -14.86
N GLN A 206 0.54 6.23 -14.69
CA GLN A 206 1.88 5.71 -14.45
C GLN A 206 2.05 5.18 -13.01
N CYS A 207 3.06 4.32 -12.80
CA CYS A 207 3.35 3.73 -11.49
C CYS A 207 3.67 4.78 -10.42
N VAL A 208 4.42 5.82 -10.78
CA VAL A 208 4.76 6.95 -9.90
C VAL A 208 3.51 7.73 -9.48
N GLU A 209 2.53 7.87 -10.37
CA GLU A 209 1.26 8.56 -10.07
C GLU A 209 0.49 7.81 -8.97
N TYR A 210 0.35 6.49 -9.11
CA TYR A 210 -0.32 5.65 -8.11
C TYR A 210 0.38 5.72 -6.75
N ALA A 211 1.71 5.55 -6.73
CA ALA A 211 2.50 5.58 -5.50
C ALA A 211 2.38 6.92 -4.77
N ARG A 212 2.47 8.04 -5.51
CA ARG A 212 2.33 9.38 -4.93
C ARG A 212 0.91 9.60 -4.41
N ARG A 213 -0.12 9.26 -5.19
CA ARG A 213 -1.52 9.37 -4.77
C ARG A 213 -1.82 8.53 -3.53
N TYR A 214 -1.26 7.31 -3.45
CA TYR A 214 -1.41 6.46 -2.28
C TYR A 214 -0.84 7.11 -1.02
N TRP A 215 0.40 7.62 -1.05
CA TRP A 215 1.00 8.29 0.10
C TRP A 215 0.29 9.58 0.51
N MET A 216 -0.28 10.31 -0.46
CA MET A 216 -1.07 11.51 -0.17
C MET A 216 -2.39 11.22 0.53
N LEU A 217 -2.93 10.00 0.40
CA LEU A 217 -4.21 9.60 1.00
C LEU A 217 -4.06 8.74 2.24
N HIS A 218 -3.14 7.79 2.22
CA HIS A 218 -2.98 6.74 3.24
C HIS A 218 -1.55 6.58 3.75
N GLY A 219 -0.66 7.47 3.35
CA GLY A 219 0.71 7.48 3.82
C GLY A 219 0.80 7.46 5.36
N LYS A 220 1.78 6.71 5.85
CA LYS A 220 2.07 6.56 7.28
C LYS A 220 3.50 7.02 7.56
N PRO A 221 3.74 7.66 8.72
CA PRO A 221 2.81 7.90 9.84
C PRO A 221 1.74 8.98 9.59
N THR A 222 2.04 9.96 8.75
CA THR A 222 1.11 11.02 8.31
C THR A 222 1.15 11.14 6.79
N PRO A 223 0.02 11.41 6.09
CA PRO A 223 0.02 11.58 4.64
C PRO A 223 1.09 12.54 4.12
N ALA A 224 1.75 12.14 3.03
CA ALA A 224 2.92 12.82 2.50
C ALA A 224 3.01 12.69 0.97
N LEU A 225 3.89 13.48 0.36
CA LEU A 225 4.29 13.31 -1.03
C LEU A 225 5.81 13.40 -1.17
N PHE A 226 6.35 12.60 -2.09
CA PHE A 226 7.72 12.78 -2.58
C PHE A 226 7.73 13.72 -3.79
N GLY A 227 8.88 14.37 -4.01
CA GLY A 227 9.10 15.34 -5.08
C GLY A 227 8.96 14.77 -6.49
N THR A 228 9.17 15.63 -7.48
CA THR A 228 9.15 15.26 -8.89
C THR A 228 10.32 14.32 -9.22
N VAL A 229 10.04 13.29 -10.01
CA VAL A 229 11.02 12.33 -10.51
C VAL A 229 10.79 12.10 -12.00
N VAL A 230 11.85 11.81 -12.76
CA VAL A 230 11.72 11.51 -14.19
C VAL A 230 11.32 10.04 -14.40
N GLY A 231 11.94 9.12 -13.66
CA GLY A 231 11.57 7.71 -13.60
C GLY A 231 11.29 7.24 -12.17
N ALA A 232 10.64 6.08 -12.04
CA ALA A 232 10.37 5.48 -10.73
C ALA A 232 11.64 5.15 -9.94
N ALA A 233 12.71 4.69 -10.61
CA ALA A 233 13.99 4.39 -9.96
C ALA A 233 14.66 5.64 -9.33
N ASP A 234 14.33 6.84 -9.80
CA ASP A 234 14.90 8.09 -9.29
C ASP A 234 14.45 8.37 -7.84
N ILE A 235 13.35 7.76 -7.39
CA ILE A 235 12.92 7.78 -5.99
C ILE A 235 14.04 7.24 -5.09
N TRP A 236 14.71 6.17 -5.52
CA TRP A 236 15.79 5.56 -4.76
C TRP A 236 17.03 6.44 -4.66
N HIS A 237 17.37 7.17 -5.72
CA HIS A 237 18.64 7.89 -5.79
C HIS A 237 18.54 9.36 -5.35
N PHE A 238 17.46 10.05 -5.69
CA PHE A 238 17.40 11.50 -5.59
C PHE A 238 16.41 12.02 -4.55
N ILE A 239 15.46 11.18 -4.11
CA ILE A 239 14.53 11.58 -3.04
C ILE A 239 15.16 11.22 -1.70
N HIS A 240 15.41 12.21 -0.85
CA HIS A 240 15.98 12.04 0.49
C HIS A 240 15.01 12.38 1.61
N SER A 241 13.94 13.10 1.29
CA SER A 241 12.87 13.45 2.20
C SER A 241 11.54 13.54 1.46
N VAL A 242 10.46 13.46 2.21
CA VAL A 242 9.09 13.71 1.75
C VAL A 242 8.55 14.96 2.41
N THR A 243 7.60 15.62 1.77
CA THR A 243 6.84 16.73 2.35
C THR A 243 5.55 16.19 2.94
N LEU A 244 5.30 16.43 4.23
CA LEU A 244 4.01 16.08 4.83
C LEU A 244 2.93 17.03 4.32
N LEU A 245 1.66 16.60 4.32
CA LEU A 245 0.57 17.43 3.80
C LEU A 245 0.23 18.67 4.64
N ASP A 246 0.93 18.89 5.75
CA ASP A 246 0.92 20.18 6.44
C ASP A 246 1.68 21.29 5.68
N ASN A 247 2.41 20.89 4.62
CA ASN A 247 3.25 21.72 3.74
C ASN A 247 4.33 22.52 4.48
N LYS A 248 4.70 22.09 5.69
CA LYS A 248 5.68 22.75 6.56
C LYS A 248 6.74 21.77 7.02
N THR A 249 6.35 20.53 7.30
CA THR A 249 7.24 19.52 7.82
C THR A 249 7.70 18.59 6.70
N THR A 250 8.94 18.14 6.85
CA THR A 250 9.53 17.10 6.02
C THR A 250 9.92 15.93 6.90
N ALA A 251 9.85 14.73 6.33
CA ALA A 251 10.31 13.50 6.98
C ALA A 251 11.43 12.88 6.13
N PRO A 252 12.49 12.31 6.73
CA PRO A 252 13.54 11.63 5.99
C PRO A 252 12.96 10.41 5.26
N LEU A 253 13.44 10.17 4.04
CA LEU A 253 13.11 8.95 3.29
C LEU A 253 14.16 7.88 3.58
N LEU A 254 13.81 6.94 4.44
CA LEU A 254 14.61 5.77 4.75
C LEU A 254 14.54 4.77 3.60
N LYS A 255 15.68 4.17 3.25
CA LYS A 255 15.82 3.24 2.13
C LYS A 255 16.44 1.95 2.64
N PHE A 256 15.79 0.83 2.34
CA PHE A 256 16.18 -0.48 2.81
C PHE A 256 16.51 -1.37 1.62
N GLN A 257 17.80 -1.67 1.46
CA GLN A 257 18.30 -2.42 0.32
C GLN A 257 17.81 -3.87 0.40
N ASN A 258 17.32 -4.38 -0.74
CA ASN A 258 16.83 -5.73 -0.82
C ASN A 258 17.94 -6.74 -0.48
N GLY A 259 17.69 -7.67 0.43
CA GLY A 259 18.69 -8.64 0.88
C GLY A 259 19.84 -8.05 1.71
N ALA A 260 19.76 -6.82 2.18
CA ALA A 260 20.73 -6.31 3.15
C ALA A 260 20.46 -6.88 4.55
N LYS A 261 21.53 -7.03 5.34
CA LYS A 261 21.42 -7.46 6.74
C LYS A 261 20.70 -6.41 7.57
N LEU A 262 19.91 -6.84 8.54
CA LEU A 262 19.30 -5.95 9.52
C LEU A 262 20.36 -5.11 10.24
N GLY A 263 20.08 -3.81 10.36
CA GLY A 263 21.02 -2.83 10.94
C GLY A 263 22.12 -2.35 9.97
N TYR A 264 22.29 -2.99 8.82
CA TYR A 264 23.26 -2.61 7.78
C TYR A 264 22.54 -2.28 6.47
N GLY A 265 21.50 -1.47 6.55
CA GLY A 265 20.66 -1.07 5.41
C GLY A 265 19.50 -2.02 5.10
N GLY A 266 19.32 -3.12 5.86
CA GLY A 266 18.13 -3.97 5.78
C GLY A 266 17.07 -3.63 6.83
N ASN A 267 15.81 -3.92 6.53
CA ASN A 267 14.69 -3.90 7.49
C ASN A 267 13.63 -4.94 7.09
N ALA A 268 12.52 -5.05 7.81
CA ALA A 268 11.36 -5.77 7.32
C ALA A 268 10.50 -4.84 6.45
N PRO A 269 9.98 -5.31 5.29
CA PRO A 269 8.96 -4.57 4.55
C PRO A 269 7.69 -4.44 5.40
N ARG A 270 6.97 -3.33 5.25
CA ARG A 270 5.69 -3.08 5.93
C ARG A 270 4.70 -2.47 4.96
N VAL A 271 3.41 -2.58 5.31
CA VAL A 271 2.33 -1.91 4.58
C VAL A 271 2.60 -0.40 4.52
N GLY A 272 2.50 0.16 3.31
CA GLY A 272 2.79 1.55 3.00
C GLY A 272 4.18 1.81 2.44
N ASP A 273 5.12 0.85 2.50
CA ASP A 273 6.43 1.01 1.88
C ASP A 273 6.33 1.10 0.36
N LEU A 274 7.21 1.90 -0.27
CA LEU A 274 7.37 1.89 -1.72
C LEU A 274 8.41 0.86 -2.13
N LEU A 275 7.99 -0.20 -2.81
CA LEU A 275 8.86 -1.17 -3.44
C LEU A 275 9.41 -0.59 -4.74
N ILE A 276 10.73 -0.52 -4.88
CA ILE A 276 11.38 0.16 -6.01
C ILE A 276 12.18 -0.84 -6.84
N TYR A 277 11.99 -0.78 -8.15
CA TYR A 277 12.74 -1.52 -9.15
C TYR A 277 13.76 -0.58 -9.81
N PRO A 278 15.01 -1.04 -10.02
CA PRO A 278 16.02 -0.23 -10.68
C PRO A 278 15.71 -0.12 -12.18
N ARG A 279 16.39 0.83 -12.84
CA ARG A 279 16.38 0.89 -14.30
C ARG A 279 17.08 -0.34 -14.88
N ASP A 280 16.61 -0.82 -16.02
CA ASP A 280 17.27 -1.87 -16.79
C ASP A 280 17.80 -1.35 -18.12
N THR A 281 18.88 -1.96 -18.59
CA THR A 281 19.48 -1.62 -19.88
C THR A 281 18.89 -2.44 -21.02
N LEU A 282 18.16 -3.50 -20.70
CA LEU A 282 17.48 -4.38 -21.66
C LEU A 282 16.15 -3.81 -22.15
N GLY A 283 15.64 -2.76 -21.50
CA GLY A 283 14.48 -1.99 -21.95
C GLY A 283 13.15 -2.46 -21.39
N ASN A 284 13.11 -3.40 -20.44
CA ASN A 284 11.86 -3.78 -19.77
C ASN A 284 11.44 -2.72 -18.74
N PHE A 285 12.41 -2.07 -18.09
CA PHE A 285 12.21 -0.99 -17.13
C PHE A 285 13.20 0.17 -17.35
N PRO A 286 13.12 0.90 -18.48
CA PRO A 286 14.04 2.01 -18.75
C PRO A 286 13.94 3.14 -17.70
N PHE A 287 12.79 3.25 -17.03
CA PHE A 287 12.53 4.22 -15.96
C PHE A 287 12.49 3.60 -14.55
N GLY A 288 12.77 2.29 -14.43
CA GLY A 288 12.46 1.52 -13.23
C GLY A 288 10.95 1.36 -13.04
N HIS A 289 10.57 0.92 -11.84
CA HIS A 289 9.17 0.78 -11.46
C HIS A 289 8.98 1.02 -9.96
N VAL A 290 7.76 1.37 -9.55
CA VAL A 290 7.42 1.55 -8.15
C VAL A 290 6.04 0.95 -7.86
N ALA A 291 5.96 0.22 -6.76
CA ALA A 291 4.72 -0.34 -6.23
C ALA A 291 4.57 0.01 -4.74
N VAL A 292 3.34 -0.05 -4.23
CA VAL A 292 3.05 0.13 -2.80
C VAL A 292 2.91 -1.24 -2.16
N VAL A 293 3.59 -1.49 -1.05
CA VAL A 293 3.35 -2.68 -0.23
C VAL A 293 2.02 -2.54 0.49
N VAL A 294 1.09 -3.46 0.25
CA VAL A 294 -0.29 -3.43 0.77
C VAL A 294 -0.61 -4.57 1.72
N GLY A 295 0.27 -5.57 1.80
CA GLY A 295 0.19 -6.66 2.76
C GLY A 295 1.54 -7.35 2.89
N VAL A 296 1.85 -7.86 4.08
CA VAL A 296 3.03 -8.69 4.33
C VAL A 296 2.58 -9.88 5.14
N GLU A 297 2.73 -11.07 4.58
CA GLU A 297 2.42 -12.33 5.22
C GLU A 297 3.70 -13.07 5.53
N MET A 298 3.83 -13.49 6.78
CA MET A 298 4.87 -14.42 7.22
C MET A 298 4.17 -15.67 7.73
N PRO A 299 4.55 -16.88 7.27
CA PRO A 299 3.97 -18.09 7.83
C PRO A 299 4.25 -18.12 9.32
N ALA A 300 3.26 -18.60 10.08
CA ALA A 300 3.47 -18.98 11.47
C ALA A 300 4.70 -19.89 11.54
N ASN A 301 5.52 -19.70 12.59
CA ASN A 301 6.81 -20.37 12.77
C ASN A 301 6.75 -21.80 12.25
N ALA A 302 7.62 -22.14 11.29
CA ALA A 302 7.71 -23.49 10.75
C ALA A 302 7.75 -24.46 11.93
N GLU A 303 6.72 -25.31 12.02
CA GLU A 303 6.69 -26.39 13.01
C GLU A 303 8.04 -27.07 12.94
N ALA A 304 8.78 -27.03 14.04
CA ALA A 304 10.07 -27.70 14.12
C ALA A 304 9.79 -29.17 13.80
N ASN A 305 10.21 -29.62 12.62
CA ASN A 305 10.21 -31.03 12.31
C ASN A 305 11.13 -31.69 13.33
N ASN A 306 10.53 -32.25 14.39
CA ASN A 306 11.18 -32.93 15.50
C ASN A 306 11.73 -34.30 15.05
N SER A 307 12.37 -34.35 13.87
CA SER A 307 13.20 -35.47 13.46
C SER A 307 14.45 -35.43 14.33
N TYR A 308 14.46 -36.29 15.34
CA TYR A 308 15.39 -36.33 16.47
C TYR A 308 16.82 -36.79 16.11
N THR A 309 17.26 -36.58 14.88
CA THR A 309 18.61 -36.95 14.43
C THR A 309 19.24 -35.73 13.78
N ASP A 310 20.25 -35.16 14.44
CA ASP A 310 21.09 -34.01 14.05
C ASP A 310 20.79 -32.64 14.70
N ALA A 311 20.29 -32.64 15.94
CA ALA A 311 20.05 -31.41 16.72
C ALA A 311 21.30 -30.51 16.90
N GLU A 312 22.51 -31.08 16.93
CA GLU A 312 23.76 -30.30 17.07
C GLU A 312 24.23 -29.65 15.76
N MET A 313 24.02 -30.29 14.61
CA MET A 313 24.32 -29.65 13.31
C MET A 313 23.23 -28.66 12.87
N ALA A 314 21.96 -28.95 13.20
CA ALA A 314 20.85 -28.04 12.95
C ALA A 314 20.95 -26.74 13.77
N ALA A 315 21.59 -26.77 14.94
CA ALA A 315 21.80 -25.60 15.79
C ALA A 315 22.80 -24.57 15.23
N ALA A 316 23.57 -24.91 14.18
CA ALA A 316 24.54 -24.00 13.57
C ALA A 316 24.09 -23.45 12.20
N GLN A 317 23.01 -23.97 11.63
CA GLN A 317 22.61 -23.63 10.27
C GLN A 317 21.60 -22.48 10.26
N LEU A 318 21.85 -21.51 9.37
CA LEU A 318 20.91 -20.42 9.13
C LEU A 318 19.58 -20.99 8.63
N ARG A 319 18.48 -20.51 9.21
CA ARG A 319 17.14 -20.93 8.83
C ARG A 319 16.61 -20.00 7.74
N GLN A 320 15.82 -20.53 6.82
CA GLN A 320 15.16 -19.73 5.80
C GLN A 320 13.65 -19.92 5.92
N ARG A 321 12.91 -18.83 6.12
CA ARG A 321 11.44 -18.80 6.06
C ARG A 321 10.98 -18.11 4.79
N ARG A 322 9.81 -18.52 4.30
CA ARG A 322 9.20 -17.98 3.07
C ARG A 322 7.82 -17.44 3.39
N GLY A 323 7.60 -16.15 3.14
CA GLY A 323 6.32 -15.47 3.21
C GLY A 323 5.94 -14.84 1.87
N LEU A 324 5.01 -13.90 1.91
CA LEU A 324 4.53 -13.16 0.75
C LEU A 324 4.49 -11.66 1.05
N VAL A 325 4.80 -10.84 0.05
CA VAL A 325 4.49 -9.41 0.03
C VAL A 325 3.43 -9.17 -1.03
N TYR A 326 2.31 -8.58 -0.64
CA TYR A 326 1.28 -8.12 -1.55
C TYR A 326 1.55 -6.68 -1.93
N ILE A 327 1.48 -6.37 -3.23
CA ILE A 327 1.74 -5.03 -3.75
C ILE A 327 0.56 -4.49 -4.55
N ALA A 328 0.43 -3.18 -4.60
CA ALA A 328 -0.52 -2.45 -5.43
C ALA A 328 0.24 -1.45 -6.31
N GLU A 329 -0.05 -1.47 -7.61
CA GLU A 329 0.67 -0.66 -8.60
C GLU A 329 -0.20 -0.38 -9.84
N GLN A 330 0.24 0.58 -10.65
CA GLN A 330 -0.27 0.82 -11.99
C GLN A 330 0.88 0.68 -12.99
N ASN A 331 0.54 0.50 -14.27
CA ASN A 331 1.52 0.42 -15.36
C ASN A 331 2.52 -0.75 -15.23
N TRP A 332 2.15 -1.81 -14.50
CA TRP A 332 2.82 -3.11 -14.58
C TRP A 332 2.09 -4.02 -15.58
N ASP A 333 0.77 -4.09 -15.41
CA ASP A 333 -0.16 -4.77 -16.29
C ASP A 333 -1.47 -3.95 -16.32
N SER A 334 -2.35 -4.29 -17.24
CA SER A 334 -3.69 -3.72 -17.43
C SER A 334 -4.80 -4.73 -17.14
N VAL A 335 -4.48 -5.94 -16.64
CA VAL A 335 -5.48 -6.91 -16.19
C VAL A 335 -6.14 -6.43 -14.89
N PRO A 336 -7.47 -6.61 -14.71
CA PRO A 336 -8.12 -6.38 -13.42
C PRO A 336 -7.44 -7.19 -12.32
N TRP A 337 -7.26 -6.58 -11.15
CA TRP A 337 -6.59 -7.20 -10.02
C TRP A 337 -7.29 -8.50 -9.59
N PRO A 338 -6.61 -9.43 -8.89
CA PRO A 338 -7.20 -10.72 -8.55
C PRO A 338 -8.48 -10.61 -7.72
N LYS A 339 -9.44 -11.47 -8.07
CA LYS A 339 -10.67 -11.72 -7.29
C LYS A 339 -10.35 -12.36 -5.93
N PRO A 340 -11.26 -12.28 -4.94
CA PRO A 340 -12.56 -11.61 -5.01
C PRO A 340 -12.52 -10.13 -4.64
N TYR A 341 -11.43 -9.66 -4.04
CA TYR A 341 -11.39 -8.35 -3.40
C TYR A 341 -10.77 -7.25 -4.26
N HIS A 342 -10.01 -7.61 -5.31
CA HIS A 342 -9.35 -6.64 -6.18
C HIS A 342 -8.53 -5.60 -5.38
N ASN A 343 -7.79 -6.05 -4.36
CA ASN A 343 -7.15 -5.19 -3.35
C ASN A 343 -5.62 -5.21 -3.35
N TYR A 344 -5.00 -5.95 -4.27
CA TYR A 344 -3.57 -5.94 -4.61
C TYR A 344 -3.42 -6.31 -6.08
N SER A 345 -2.37 -5.86 -6.77
CA SER A 345 -2.09 -6.24 -8.16
C SER A 345 -1.53 -7.65 -8.25
N ARG A 346 -0.54 -7.96 -7.39
CA ARG A 346 0.14 -9.26 -7.33
C ARG A 346 0.82 -9.48 -5.97
N SER A 347 1.32 -10.68 -5.76
CA SER A 347 2.12 -11.08 -4.59
C SER A 347 3.51 -11.53 -5.00
N LEU A 348 4.51 -11.22 -4.18
CA LEU A 348 5.91 -11.57 -4.38
C LEU A 348 6.42 -12.46 -3.24
N PRO A 349 7.24 -13.48 -3.51
CA PRO A 349 7.89 -14.24 -2.45
C PRO A 349 8.75 -13.36 -1.55
N LEU A 350 8.58 -13.51 -0.24
CA LEU A 350 9.43 -12.92 0.79
C LEU A 350 10.30 -14.01 1.40
N VAL A 351 11.60 -13.88 1.29
CA VAL A 351 12.57 -14.76 1.95
C VAL A 351 13.13 -14.06 3.18
N VAL A 352 13.06 -14.74 4.32
CA VAL A 352 13.65 -14.27 5.57
C VAL A 352 14.73 -15.25 5.99
N LEU A 353 15.97 -14.76 6.02
CA LEU A 353 17.10 -15.48 6.59
C LEU A 353 17.13 -15.22 8.09
N GLU A 354 17.18 -16.28 8.88
CA GLU A 354 17.11 -16.22 10.34
C GLU A 354 18.35 -16.87 10.97
N SER A 355 18.71 -16.39 12.14
CA SER A 355 19.69 -17.04 13.00
C SER A 355 19.15 -18.41 13.45
N PRO A 356 20.01 -19.30 13.98
CA PRO A 356 19.55 -20.55 14.57
C PRO A 356 18.51 -20.36 15.67
N GLU A 357 18.58 -19.25 16.42
CA GLU A 357 17.61 -18.85 17.45
C GLU A 357 16.29 -18.32 16.88
N GLY A 358 16.14 -18.25 15.55
CA GLY A 358 14.95 -17.77 14.87
C GLY A 358 14.85 -16.24 14.80
N GLN A 359 15.93 -15.51 15.06
CA GLN A 359 15.94 -14.06 14.89
C GLN A 359 16.13 -13.71 13.42
N PRO A 360 15.31 -12.82 12.83
CA PRO A 360 15.51 -12.39 11.45
C PRO A 360 16.84 -11.65 11.30
N LEU A 361 17.59 -11.99 10.25
CA LEU A 361 18.89 -11.40 9.91
C LEU A 361 18.82 -10.60 8.61
N GLN A 362 17.96 -11.00 7.68
CA GLN A 362 17.86 -10.40 6.35
C GLN A 362 16.49 -10.70 5.74
N TYR A 363 15.96 -9.74 5.00
CA TYR A 363 14.72 -9.85 4.24
C TYR A 363 15.03 -9.64 2.75
N THR A 364 14.55 -10.55 1.90
CA THR A 364 14.70 -10.49 0.46
C THR A 364 13.33 -10.66 -0.20
N ILE A 365 12.90 -9.68 -0.99
CA ILE A 365 11.73 -9.81 -1.87
C ILE A 365 12.22 -10.30 -3.22
N GLU A 366 11.68 -11.42 -3.68
CA GLU A 366 12.03 -12.02 -4.97
C GLU A 366 10.97 -11.68 -6.00
N ASP A 367 11.40 -11.36 -7.21
CA ASP A 367 10.52 -11.18 -8.35
C ASP A 367 11.21 -11.80 -9.58
N SER A 368 10.54 -12.78 -10.19
CA SER A 368 11.09 -13.53 -11.31
C SER A 368 11.19 -12.70 -12.59
N PHE A 369 10.44 -11.60 -12.68
CA PHE A 369 10.44 -10.73 -13.86
C PHE A 369 11.61 -9.76 -13.84
N HIS A 370 11.87 -9.13 -12.68
CA HIS A 370 12.94 -8.15 -12.55
C HIS A 370 13.45 -8.02 -11.12
N GLY A 371 14.75 -7.77 -10.96
CA GLY A 371 15.34 -7.56 -9.64
C GLY A 371 14.73 -6.36 -8.91
N VAL A 372 14.41 -6.54 -7.63
CA VAL A 372 13.96 -5.47 -6.73
C VAL A 372 15.18 -4.78 -6.11
N GLN A 373 15.23 -3.45 -6.18
CA GLN A 373 16.32 -2.65 -5.60
C GLN A 373 16.22 -2.60 -4.07
N GLY A 374 15.00 -2.42 -3.56
CA GLY A 374 14.70 -2.32 -2.15
C GLY A 374 13.33 -1.70 -1.94
N TRP A 375 13.07 -1.24 -0.72
CA TRP A 375 11.89 -0.46 -0.42
C TRP A 375 12.21 0.79 0.39
N ALA A 376 11.36 1.80 0.26
CA ALA A 376 11.51 3.08 0.92
C ALA A 376 10.32 3.39 1.82
N ARG A 377 10.60 4.02 2.96
CA ARG A 377 9.62 4.46 3.96
C ARG A 377 10.05 5.81 4.49
N TYR A 378 9.10 6.70 4.76
CA TYR A 378 9.36 7.85 5.61
C TYR A 378 8.83 7.59 7.01
N ASP A 379 9.54 8.10 8.01
CA ASP A 379 9.17 7.94 9.41
C ASP A 379 9.25 9.30 10.10
N ASP A 380 8.56 9.45 11.22
CA ASP A 380 8.56 10.71 12.00
C ASP A 380 9.84 10.88 12.83
N VAL A 381 10.77 9.92 12.75
CA VAL A 381 11.99 9.88 13.57
C VAL A 381 13.21 10.22 12.71
N PRO A 382 14.00 11.26 13.06
CA PRO A 382 15.28 11.57 12.42
C PRO A 382 16.32 10.46 12.58
#